data_AF-A0A7T0C2F9-F1
#
_entry.id   AF-A0A7T0C2F9-F1
#
_cell.length_a   1.000
_cell.length_b   1.000
_cell.length_c   1.000
_cell.angle_alpha   90.00
_cell.angle_beta   90.00
_cell.angle_gamma   90.00
#
_symmetry.space_group_name_H-M   'P 1'
#
loop_
_entity.id
_entity.type
_entity.pdbx_description
1 polymer ?
#
loop_
_entity_poly.entity_id
_entity_poly.type
_entity_poly.pdbx_seq_one_letter_code
_entity_poly.pdbx_strand_id
1 'polypeptide(L)'
;MNKLPPEDRFFDVNDLWYFWNVWVVRILYRAPVTANQITGLTLVLGLASAACFLWDDPNALLWAGALLYGKIFFDNVDGNLARARKEETRLGRFFDSLTDFLSSVLVYLAAAWRLYDSTGQWEWLALGAFALVSCLLQCSYFVFYLVQYTSISGSYRKNRVDESVTKADIRAVEAGASPFILFLQRMHVFFYGWQDKSILWLDRVVRSRVGAQEGDPDWYQDKRFMTLVSPLCVCTCNMVLVVFALADRLDLLFLVYAPLSIVYWFGLIVWQCRRYTTQRIARTECP
;
A
#
# COMPACT_ATOMS: atom_id res chain seq x y z
N MET A 1 -2.86 10.02 11.12
CA MET A 1 -2.47 10.46 9.75
C MET A 1 -2.25 11.99 9.61
N ASN A 2 -1.00 12.43 9.38
CA ASN A 2 -0.63 13.85 9.18
C ASN A 2 -0.90 14.39 7.75
N LYS A 3 -1.49 13.56 6.87
CA LYS A 3 -1.76 13.90 5.46
C LYS A 3 -3.06 14.70 5.25
N LEU A 4 -3.87 14.86 6.30
CA LEU A 4 -5.21 15.44 6.23
C LEU A 4 -5.37 16.64 7.17
N PRO A 5 -6.25 17.61 6.86
CA PRO A 5 -6.61 18.70 7.75
C PRO A 5 -7.13 18.14 9.07
N PRO A 6 -7.00 18.88 10.18
CA PRO A 6 -7.43 18.43 11.50
C PRO A 6 -8.84 17.83 11.52
N GLU A 7 -9.76 18.46 10.80
CA GLU A 7 -11.16 18.08 10.66
C GLU A 7 -11.40 16.76 9.91
N ASP A 8 -10.55 16.37 8.96
CA ASP A 8 -10.73 15.18 8.12
C ASP A 8 -9.85 14.01 8.53
N ARG A 9 -9.05 14.16 9.59
CA ARG A 9 -8.22 13.06 10.10
C ARG A 9 -9.10 11.89 10.56
N PHE A 10 -8.72 10.70 10.13
CA PHE A 10 -9.20 9.42 10.63
C PHE A 10 -8.05 8.63 11.26
N PHE A 11 -8.39 7.55 11.97
CA PHE A 11 -7.40 6.67 12.57
C PHE A 11 -6.86 5.70 11.52
N ASP A 12 -5.60 5.86 11.14
CA ASP A 12 -4.94 4.92 10.23
C ASP A 12 -4.33 3.80 11.08
N VAL A 13 -4.86 2.58 10.95
CA VAL A 13 -4.36 1.41 11.71
C VAL A 13 -2.88 1.16 11.42
N ASN A 14 -2.39 1.56 10.24
CA ASN A 14 -0.97 1.42 9.93
C ASN A 14 -0.08 2.25 10.86
N ASP A 15 -0.58 3.35 11.46
CA ASP A 15 0.16 4.19 12.40
C ASP A 15 0.65 3.39 13.64
N LEU A 16 0.02 2.24 13.94
CA LEU A 16 0.43 1.34 15.03
C LEU A 16 1.79 0.67 14.79
N TRP A 17 2.16 0.42 13.53
CA TRP A 17 3.35 -0.35 13.20
C TRP A 17 4.65 0.46 13.31
N TYR A 18 4.55 1.79 13.24
CA TYR A 18 5.68 2.71 13.18
C TYR A 18 5.53 3.89 14.15
N PHE A 19 4.95 3.65 15.32
CA PHE A 19 4.68 4.69 16.34
C PHE A 19 5.91 5.49 16.80
N TRP A 20 7.13 4.97 16.61
CA TRP A 20 8.38 5.68 16.89
C TRP A 20 8.86 6.61 15.77
N ASN A 21 8.19 6.64 14.60
CA ASN A 21 8.63 7.36 13.41
C ASN A 21 8.92 8.85 13.66
N VAL A 22 8.13 9.51 14.52
CA VAL A 22 8.21 10.95 14.78
C VAL A 22 9.60 11.33 15.30
N TRP A 23 10.17 10.49 16.17
CA TRP A 23 11.49 10.71 16.76
C TRP A 23 12.59 10.59 15.70
N VAL A 24 12.51 9.56 14.87
CA VAL A 24 13.48 9.33 13.79
C VAL A 24 13.41 10.43 12.73
N VAL A 25 12.21 10.83 12.31
CA VAL A 25 12.02 11.95 11.38
C VAL A 25 12.59 13.24 11.98
N ARG A 26 12.39 13.50 13.28
CA ARG A 26 12.93 14.70 13.95
C ARG A 26 14.46 14.72 13.97
N ILE A 27 15.10 13.56 14.17
CA ILE A 27 16.57 13.42 14.12
C ILE A 27 17.05 13.63 12.68
N LEU A 28 16.46 12.92 11.71
CA LEU A 28 16.85 12.98 10.31
C LEU A 28 16.55 14.33 9.66
N TYR A 29 15.57 15.09 10.17
CA TYR A 29 15.24 16.43 9.67
C TYR A 29 16.45 17.37 9.63
N ARG A 30 17.42 17.20 10.55
CA ARG A 30 18.66 18.00 10.58
C ARG A 30 19.85 17.33 9.89
N ALA A 31 19.72 16.07 9.51
CA ALA A 31 20.79 15.31 8.86
C ALA A 31 20.86 15.59 7.34
N PRO A 32 22.03 15.55 6.70
CA PRO A 32 22.19 15.75 5.26
C PRO A 32 21.76 14.51 4.43
N VAL A 33 20.71 13.82 4.86
CA VAL A 33 20.15 12.63 4.19
C VAL A 33 18.87 13.02 3.47
N THR A 34 18.72 12.65 2.21
CA THR A 34 17.53 12.92 1.39
C THR A 34 16.49 11.80 1.52
N ALA A 35 15.21 12.10 1.29
CA ALA A 35 14.15 11.08 1.32
C ALA A 35 14.42 9.94 0.33
N ASN A 36 14.86 10.26 -0.90
CA ASN A 36 15.18 9.24 -1.92
C ASN A 36 16.34 8.31 -1.50
N GLN A 37 17.30 8.78 -0.69
CA GLN A 37 18.35 7.91 -0.15
C GLN A 37 17.79 6.92 0.86
N ILE A 38 16.81 7.35 1.66
CA ILE A 38 16.10 6.46 2.59
C ILE A 38 15.29 5.43 1.78
N THR A 39 14.58 5.84 0.72
CA THR A 39 13.92 4.89 -0.20
C THR A 39 14.92 3.89 -0.84
N GLY A 40 16.13 4.33 -1.15
CA GLY A 40 17.19 3.42 -1.61
C GLY A 40 17.58 2.38 -0.54
N LEU A 41 17.63 2.80 0.74
CA LEU A 41 17.85 1.90 1.87
C LEU A 41 16.67 0.92 2.05
N THR A 42 15.42 1.36 1.89
CA THR A 42 14.25 0.47 2.00
C THR A 42 14.31 -0.64 0.95
N LEU A 43 14.73 -0.32 -0.28
CA LEU A 43 14.95 -1.31 -1.33
C LEU A 43 15.99 -2.35 -0.90
N VAL A 44 17.16 -1.91 -0.41
CA VAL A 44 18.22 -2.82 0.03
C VAL A 44 17.74 -3.73 1.15
N LEU A 45 17.00 -3.20 2.13
CA LEU A 45 16.42 -3.98 3.22
C LEU A 45 15.39 -5.00 2.72
N GLY A 46 14.53 -4.62 1.78
CA GLY A 46 13.56 -5.52 1.14
C GLY A 46 14.24 -6.66 0.38
N LEU A 47 15.27 -6.36 -0.41
CA LEU A 47 16.07 -7.36 -1.13
C LEU A 47 16.82 -8.29 -0.18
N ALA A 48 17.45 -7.75 0.85
CA ALA A 48 18.15 -8.54 1.86
C ALA A 48 17.19 -9.46 2.62
N SER A 49 15.99 -8.97 2.97
CA SER A 49 14.94 -9.79 3.57
C SER A 49 14.53 -10.96 2.69
N ALA A 50 14.26 -10.70 1.40
CA ALA A 50 13.91 -11.74 0.43
C ALA A 50 15.05 -12.78 0.29
N ALA A 51 16.31 -12.34 0.27
CA ALA A 51 17.46 -13.24 0.25
C ALA A 51 17.55 -14.11 1.52
N CYS A 52 17.27 -13.53 2.70
CA CYS A 52 17.22 -14.28 3.95
C CYS A 52 16.11 -15.34 3.94
N PHE A 53 14.94 -15.08 3.36
CA PHE A 53 13.90 -16.12 3.22
C PHE A 53 14.35 -17.36 2.44
N LEU A 54 15.30 -17.19 1.51
CA LEU A 54 15.85 -18.28 0.70
C LEU A 54 17.07 -18.97 1.34
N TRP A 55 17.58 -18.43 2.43
CA TRP A 55 18.79 -18.95 3.07
C TRP A 55 18.46 -20.14 3.96
N ASP A 56 19.23 -21.21 3.85
CA ASP A 56 19.11 -22.38 4.72
C ASP A 56 19.91 -22.20 6.02
N ASP A 57 19.43 -21.32 6.89
CA ASP A 57 19.97 -21.08 8.24
C ASP A 57 18.84 -21.05 9.26
N PRO A 58 19.01 -21.60 10.49
CA PRO A 58 17.96 -21.58 11.50
C PRO A 58 17.47 -20.18 11.90
N ASN A 59 18.32 -19.16 11.76
CA ASN A 59 17.99 -17.76 12.06
C ASN A 59 17.58 -16.98 10.80
N ALA A 60 17.51 -17.62 9.64
CA ALA A 60 17.20 -16.97 8.38
C ALA A 60 15.85 -16.23 8.42
N LEU A 61 14.81 -16.85 8.99
CA LEU A 61 13.48 -16.24 9.12
C LEU A 61 13.43 -15.07 10.12
N LEU A 62 14.22 -15.16 11.19
CA LEU A 62 14.40 -14.07 12.15
C LEU A 62 14.97 -12.84 11.45
N TRP A 63 16.06 -13.01 10.70
CA TRP A 63 16.69 -11.93 9.94
C TRP A 63 15.80 -11.43 8.82
N ALA A 64 15.10 -12.32 8.12
CA ALA A 64 14.16 -11.96 7.06
C ALA A 64 13.04 -11.05 7.61
N GLY A 65 12.42 -11.44 8.73
CA GLY A 65 11.40 -10.64 9.42
C GLY A 65 11.94 -9.30 9.93
N ALA A 66 13.12 -9.29 10.56
CA ALA A 66 13.74 -8.07 11.09
C ALA A 66 14.07 -7.06 9.99
N LEU A 67 14.65 -7.52 8.86
CA LEU A 67 14.99 -6.69 7.71
C LEU A 67 13.73 -6.15 7.02
N LEU A 68 12.68 -6.96 6.90
CA LEU A 68 11.40 -6.52 6.34
C LEU A 68 10.71 -5.49 7.23
N TYR A 69 10.76 -5.65 8.55
CA TYR A 69 10.30 -4.62 9.48
C TYR A 69 11.08 -3.32 9.30
N GLY A 70 12.41 -3.40 9.18
CA GLY A 70 13.25 -2.27 8.85
C GLY A 70 12.80 -1.57 7.57
N LYS A 71 12.54 -2.32 6.49
CA LYS A 71 11.97 -1.79 5.23
C LYS A 71 10.69 -1.00 5.52
N ILE A 72 9.71 -1.61 6.20
CA ILE A 72 8.40 -0.98 6.49
C ILE A 72 8.58 0.31 7.30
N PHE A 73 9.48 0.29 8.28
CA PHE A 73 9.73 1.44 9.13
C PHE A 73 10.36 2.61 8.36
N PHE A 74 11.43 2.35 7.60
CA PHE A 74 12.15 3.40 6.87
C PHE A 74 11.34 3.96 5.70
N ASP A 75 10.48 3.16 5.09
CA ASP A 75 9.51 3.57 4.07
C ASP A 75 8.54 4.62 4.61
N ASN A 76 8.05 4.41 5.82
CA ASN A 76 7.21 5.44 6.45
C ASN A 76 8.00 6.72 6.79
N VAL A 77 9.26 6.57 7.18
CA VAL A 77 10.15 7.68 7.53
C VAL A 77 10.47 8.54 6.31
N ASP A 78 10.73 7.96 5.14
CA ASP A 78 11.09 8.73 3.94
C ASP A 78 9.98 9.69 3.51
N GLY A 79 8.73 9.23 3.51
CA GLY A 79 7.59 10.01 3.08
C GLY A 79 7.28 11.10 4.09
N ASN A 80 7.42 10.81 5.39
CA ASN A 80 7.24 11.81 6.44
C ASN A 80 8.35 12.85 6.43
N LEU A 81 9.60 12.46 6.14
CA LEU A 81 10.73 13.38 6.00
C LEU A 81 10.55 14.28 4.77
N ALA A 82 10.17 13.72 3.62
CA ALA A 82 9.88 14.47 2.40
C ALA A 82 8.78 15.51 2.63
N ARG A 83 7.71 15.14 3.33
CA ARG A 83 6.62 16.06 3.73
C ARG A 83 7.11 17.16 4.66
N ALA A 84 7.83 16.80 5.72
CA ALA A 84 8.33 17.75 6.70
C ALA A 84 9.27 18.80 6.06
N ARG A 85 10.06 18.40 5.05
CA ARG A 85 10.97 19.28 4.31
C ARG A 85 10.36 19.94 3.07
N LYS A 86 9.12 19.58 2.70
CA LYS A 86 8.47 20.00 1.44
C LYS A 86 9.27 19.59 0.18
N GLU A 87 9.98 18.47 0.26
CA GLU A 87 10.81 17.89 -0.80
C GLU A 87 10.08 16.79 -1.60
N GLU A 88 8.75 16.71 -1.49
CA GLU A 88 7.96 15.70 -2.22
C GLU A 88 8.04 15.91 -3.75
N THR A 89 8.60 14.93 -4.45
CA THR A 89 8.76 14.94 -5.91
C THR A 89 8.01 13.77 -6.58
N ARG A 90 7.67 13.93 -7.87
CA ARG A 90 7.09 12.84 -8.69
C ARG A 90 8.07 11.67 -8.84
N LEU A 91 9.36 11.97 -8.99
CA LEU A 91 10.42 10.96 -9.07
C LEU A 91 10.45 10.11 -7.80
N GLY A 92 10.53 10.75 -6.63
CA GLY A 92 10.57 10.04 -5.34
C GLY A 92 9.34 9.16 -5.16
N ARG A 93 8.14 9.67 -5.49
CA ARG A 93 6.92 8.87 -5.40
C ARG A 93 6.93 7.62 -6.29
N PHE A 94 7.33 7.73 -7.57
CA PHE A 94 7.35 6.55 -8.43
C PHE A 94 8.46 5.57 -8.02
N PHE A 95 9.60 6.09 -7.56
CA PHE A 95 10.70 5.27 -7.06
C PHE A 95 10.30 4.49 -5.81
N ASP A 96 9.61 5.14 -4.87
CA ASP A 96 9.00 4.55 -3.67
C ASP A 96 8.02 3.44 -4.04
N SER A 97 7.01 3.74 -4.86
CA SER A 97 6.00 2.74 -5.26
C SER A 97 6.61 1.54 -6.00
N LEU A 98 7.60 1.74 -6.87
CA LEU A 98 8.26 0.64 -7.58
C LEU A 98 9.15 -0.21 -6.66
N THR A 99 9.84 0.44 -5.71
CA THR A 99 10.64 -0.24 -4.69
C THR A 99 9.75 -1.13 -3.82
N ASP A 100 8.57 -0.63 -3.47
CA ASP A 100 7.57 -1.34 -2.68
C ASP A 100 6.96 -2.52 -3.40
N PHE A 101 6.62 -2.33 -4.67
CA PHE A 101 6.18 -3.41 -5.53
C PHE A 101 7.22 -4.52 -5.60
N LEU A 102 8.46 -4.17 -5.96
CA LEU A 102 9.55 -5.13 -6.15
C LEU A 102 9.84 -5.90 -4.86
N SER A 103 9.97 -5.19 -3.73
CA SER A 103 10.23 -5.81 -2.44
C SER A 103 9.12 -6.76 -2.02
N SER A 104 7.85 -6.36 -2.19
CA SER A 104 6.70 -7.20 -1.83
C SER A 104 6.63 -8.45 -2.70
N VAL A 105 6.84 -8.33 -4.02
CA VAL A 105 6.88 -9.49 -4.93
C VAL A 105 7.97 -10.46 -4.50
N LEU A 106 9.19 -9.99 -4.29
CA LEU A 106 10.32 -10.85 -3.96
C LEU A 106 10.15 -11.54 -2.61
N VAL A 107 9.68 -10.83 -1.59
CA VAL A 107 9.47 -11.39 -0.25
C VAL A 107 8.39 -12.46 -0.26
N TYR A 108 7.25 -12.23 -0.92
CA TYR A 108 6.19 -13.23 -0.99
C TYR A 108 6.62 -14.48 -1.78
N LEU A 109 7.31 -14.30 -2.91
CA LEU A 109 7.84 -15.42 -3.69
C LEU A 109 8.90 -16.20 -2.92
N ALA A 110 9.80 -15.50 -2.20
CA ALA A 110 10.83 -16.14 -1.38
C ALA A 110 10.23 -16.92 -0.20
N ALA A 111 9.23 -16.36 0.49
CA ALA A 111 8.52 -17.03 1.57
C ALA A 111 7.77 -18.28 1.08
N ALA A 112 7.14 -18.20 -0.10
CA ALA A 112 6.48 -19.34 -0.72
C ALA A 112 7.48 -20.42 -1.16
N TRP A 113 8.62 -20.00 -1.73
CA TRP A 113 9.70 -20.89 -2.13
C TRP A 113 10.29 -21.62 -0.92
N ARG A 114 10.49 -20.96 0.22
CA ARG A 114 10.99 -21.60 1.44
C ARG A 114 10.10 -22.76 1.90
N LEU A 115 8.77 -22.60 1.83
CA LEU A 115 7.84 -23.68 2.15
C LEU A 115 7.87 -24.79 1.09
N TYR A 116 7.96 -24.44 -0.19
CA TYR A 116 8.14 -25.43 -1.25
C TYR A 116 9.42 -26.25 -1.08
N ASP A 117 10.55 -25.61 -0.82
CA ASP A 117 11.85 -26.25 -0.64
C ASP A 117 11.86 -27.21 0.57
N SER A 118 11.22 -26.81 1.67
CA SER A 118 11.13 -27.65 2.88
C SER A 118 10.14 -28.82 2.77
N THR A 119 9.09 -28.73 1.95
CA THR A 119 8.00 -29.73 1.90
C THR A 119 7.89 -30.50 0.60
N GLY A 120 8.49 -30.00 -0.49
CA GLY A 120 8.34 -30.50 -1.86
C GLY A 120 6.98 -30.23 -2.50
N GLN A 121 6.06 -29.53 -1.81
CA GLN A 121 4.67 -29.32 -2.26
C GLN A 121 4.53 -28.03 -3.08
N TRP A 122 4.23 -28.18 -4.37
CA TRP A 122 4.09 -27.04 -5.30
C TRP A 122 2.90 -26.13 -4.95
N GLU A 123 1.95 -26.63 -4.16
CA GLU A 123 0.78 -25.92 -3.65
C GLU A 123 1.18 -24.64 -2.90
N TRP A 124 2.32 -24.64 -2.21
CA TRP A 124 2.84 -23.45 -1.52
C TRP A 124 3.20 -22.31 -2.48
N LEU A 125 3.70 -22.64 -3.67
CA LEU A 125 3.99 -21.63 -4.70
C LEU A 125 2.69 -21.01 -5.22
N ALA A 126 1.66 -21.83 -5.42
CA ALA A 126 0.34 -21.38 -5.86
C ALA A 126 -0.34 -20.50 -4.79
N LEU A 127 -0.31 -20.93 -3.52
CA LEU A 127 -0.84 -20.15 -2.39
C LEU A 127 -0.07 -18.85 -2.18
N GLY A 128 1.25 -18.87 -2.32
CA GLY A 128 2.10 -17.68 -2.26
C GLY A 128 1.79 -16.68 -3.35
N ALA A 129 1.66 -17.13 -4.60
CA ALA A 129 1.27 -16.28 -5.73
C ALA A 129 -0.13 -15.70 -5.52
N PHE A 130 -1.08 -16.50 -5.02
CA PHE A 130 -2.42 -16.03 -4.70
C PHE A 130 -2.42 -14.96 -3.58
N ALA A 131 -1.66 -15.19 -2.51
CA ALA A 131 -1.52 -14.24 -1.41
C ALA A 131 -0.87 -12.93 -1.87
N LEU A 132 0.14 -12.99 -2.73
CA LEU A 132 0.78 -11.82 -3.35
C LEU A 132 -0.22 -11.02 -4.18
N VAL A 133 -0.95 -11.66 -5.11
CA VAL A 133 -1.94 -10.99 -5.95
C VAL A 133 -3.06 -10.37 -5.10
N SER A 134 -3.50 -11.08 -4.06
CA SER A 134 -4.50 -10.56 -3.12
C SER A 134 -3.99 -9.32 -2.39
N CYS A 135 -2.78 -9.36 -1.84
CA CYS A 135 -2.12 -8.24 -1.16
C CYS A 135 -2.00 -7.00 -2.09
N LEU A 136 -1.56 -7.21 -3.34
CA LEU A 136 -1.44 -6.15 -4.33
C LEU A 136 -2.79 -5.48 -4.64
N LEU A 137 -3.86 -6.28 -4.83
CA LEU A 137 -5.21 -5.76 -5.06
C LEU A 137 -5.79 -5.04 -3.83
N GLN A 138 -5.62 -5.61 -2.63
CA GLN A 138 -6.05 -5.02 -1.36
C GLN A 138 -5.37 -3.66 -1.11
N CYS A 139 -4.07 -3.56 -1.39
CA CYS A 139 -3.35 -2.31 -1.27
C CYS A 139 -3.80 -1.28 -2.29
N SER A 140 -3.96 -1.68 -3.56
CA SER A 140 -4.50 -0.80 -4.61
C SER A 140 -5.91 -0.32 -4.25
N TYR A 141 -6.73 -1.16 -3.62
CA TYR A 141 -8.05 -0.79 -3.11
C TYR A 141 -7.95 0.29 -2.02
N PHE A 142 -7.10 0.10 -1.01
CA PHE A 142 -6.85 1.11 0.02
C PHE A 142 -6.34 2.43 -0.57
N VAL A 143 -5.34 2.38 -1.45
CA VAL A 143 -4.74 3.58 -2.08
C VAL A 143 -5.77 4.31 -2.93
N PHE A 144 -6.59 3.61 -3.72
CA PHE A 144 -7.65 4.21 -4.52
C PHE A 144 -8.62 5.04 -3.66
N TYR A 145 -9.16 4.45 -2.59
CA TYR A 145 -10.07 5.17 -1.69
C TYR A 145 -9.38 6.29 -0.92
N LEU A 146 -8.12 6.12 -0.53
CA LEU A 146 -7.33 7.17 0.12
C LEU A 146 -7.11 8.38 -0.81
N VAL A 147 -6.80 8.15 -2.09
CA VAL A 147 -6.62 9.22 -3.07
C VAL A 147 -7.95 9.96 -3.31
N GLN A 148 -9.08 9.23 -3.40
CA GLN A 148 -10.40 9.88 -3.53
C GLN A 148 -10.80 10.66 -2.27
N TYR A 149 -10.56 10.10 -1.09
CA TYR A 149 -10.81 10.79 0.18
C TYR A 149 -10.02 12.10 0.26
N THR A 150 -8.73 12.04 -0.07
CA THR A 150 -7.81 13.18 0.04
C THR A 150 -7.98 14.23 -1.07
N SER A 151 -8.49 13.83 -2.24
CA SER A 151 -8.81 14.75 -3.35
C SER A 151 -10.02 15.61 -3.00
N ILE A 152 -11.07 15.01 -2.44
CA ILE A 152 -12.28 15.74 -1.99
C ILE A 152 -11.97 16.62 -0.77
N SER A 153 -11.11 16.14 0.14
CA SER A 153 -10.65 16.90 1.32
C SER A 153 -9.60 17.99 1.01
N GLY A 154 -9.31 18.24 -0.28
CA GLY A 154 -8.49 19.37 -0.76
C GLY A 154 -7.00 19.34 -0.42
N SER A 155 -6.50 18.29 0.23
CA SER A 155 -5.19 18.30 0.90
C SER A 155 -4.06 17.59 0.15
N TYR A 156 -4.38 16.87 -0.92
CA TYR A 156 -3.40 16.00 -1.59
C TYR A 156 -3.47 16.11 -3.12
N ARG A 157 -3.09 17.28 -3.67
CA ARG A 157 -3.21 17.59 -5.11
C ARG A 157 -2.16 16.94 -6.03
N LYS A 158 -1.11 16.33 -5.49
CA LYS A 158 0.01 15.76 -6.28
C LYS A 158 -0.22 14.31 -6.73
N ASN A 159 -1.17 13.59 -6.11
CA ASN A 159 -1.52 12.23 -6.54
C ASN A 159 -2.70 12.23 -7.50
N ARG A 160 -2.54 11.53 -8.62
CA ARG A 160 -3.63 11.26 -9.55
C ARG A 160 -4.18 9.86 -9.25
N VAL A 161 -5.49 9.70 -9.40
CA VAL A 161 -6.17 8.39 -9.36
C VAL A 161 -5.75 7.56 -10.58
N ASP A 162 -5.58 8.22 -11.72
CA ASP A 162 -5.01 7.62 -12.93
C ASP A 162 -3.63 8.24 -13.22
N GLU A 163 -2.59 7.41 -13.16
CA GLU A 163 -1.22 7.81 -13.47
C GLU A 163 -0.82 7.49 -14.92
N SER A 164 -1.80 7.22 -15.80
CA SER A 164 -1.59 7.08 -17.24
C SER A 164 -0.79 8.25 -17.82
N VAL A 165 0.08 7.93 -18.79
CA VAL A 165 0.98 8.93 -19.38
C VAL A 165 0.16 9.94 -20.18
N THR A 166 0.16 11.20 -19.74
CA THR A 166 -0.58 12.26 -20.43
C THR A 166 0.32 13.03 -21.40
N LYS A 167 -0.29 13.75 -22.35
CA LYS A 167 0.43 14.69 -23.24
C LYS A 167 1.17 15.79 -22.46
N ALA A 168 0.67 16.16 -21.28
CA ALA A 168 1.33 17.13 -20.42
C ALA A 168 2.63 16.58 -19.83
N ASP A 169 2.65 15.30 -19.44
CA ASP A 169 3.85 14.65 -18.89
C ASP A 169 4.96 14.52 -19.96
N ILE A 170 4.57 14.24 -21.21
CA ILE A 170 5.50 14.21 -22.36
C ILE A 170 6.09 15.59 -22.62
N ARG A 171 5.24 16.62 -22.68
CA ARG A 171 5.68 18.02 -22.86
C ARG A 171 6.59 18.50 -21.73
N ALA A 172 6.38 18.03 -20.50
CA ALA A 172 7.24 18.39 -19.37
C ALA A 172 8.68 17.89 -19.58
N VAL A 173 8.87 16.70 -20.15
CA VAL A 173 10.20 16.18 -20.50
C VAL A 173 10.78 16.90 -21.70
N GLU A 174 9.98 17.19 -22.72
CA GLU A 174 10.40 18.03 -23.86
C GLU A 174 10.84 19.43 -23.40
N ALA A 175 10.24 19.96 -22.33
CA ALA A 175 10.60 21.23 -21.70
C ALA A 175 11.79 21.15 -20.72
N GLY A 176 12.48 20.01 -20.64
CA GLY A 176 13.70 19.83 -19.85
C GLY A 176 13.55 19.07 -18.53
N ALA A 177 12.38 18.49 -18.22
CA ALA A 177 12.27 17.55 -17.11
C ALA A 177 13.03 16.25 -17.39
N SER A 178 13.51 15.57 -16.35
CA SER A 178 14.28 14.33 -16.50
C SER A 178 13.46 13.24 -17.22
N PRO A 179 13.96 12.66 -18.33
CA PRO A 179 13.30 11.55 -19.02
C PRO A 179 13.09 10.32 -18.13
N PHE A 180 13.90 10.19 -17.07
CA PHE A 180 13.79 9.11 -16.11
C PHE A 180 12.44 9.10 -15.39
N ILE A 181 11.81 10.26 -15.19
CA ILE A 181 10.48 10.35 -14.57
C ILE A 181 9.43 9.66 -15.45
N LEU A 182 9.47 9.86 -16.77
CA LEU A 182 8.57 9.17 -17.70
C LEU A 182 8.82 7.67 -17.75
N PHE A 183 10.08 7.25 -17.66
CA PHE A 183 10.41 5.83 -17.56
C PHE A 183 9.77 5.20 -16.31
N LEU A 184 9.97 5.79 -15.13
CA LEU A 184 9.37 5.31 -13.89
C LEU A 184 7.83 5.34 -13.94
N GLN A 185 7.23 6.39 -14.52
CA GLN A 185 5.78 6.47 -14.70
C GLN A 185 5.27 5.33 -15.59
N ARG A 186 5.95 5.02 -16.70
CA ARG A 186 5.59 3.89 -17.56
C ARG A 186 5.69 2.55 -16.83
N MET A 187 6.73 2.35 -16.03
CA MET A 187 6.88 1.16 -15.20
C MET A 187 5.77 1.05 -14.16
N HIS A 188 5.43 2.16 -13.49
CA HIS A 188 4.31 2.21 -12.56
C HIS A 188 3.00 1.80 -13.25
N VAL A 189 2.69 2.40 -14.42
CA VAL A 189 1.49 2.05 -15.19
C VAL A 189 1.50 0.58 -15.64
N PHE A 190 2.66 0.03 -15.98
CA PHE A 190 2.78 -1.38 -16.34
C PHE A 190 2.46 -2.32 -15.17
N PHE A 191 3.05 -2.08 -13.99
CA PHE A 191 2.87 -2.94 -12.82
C PHE A 191 1.55 -2.72 -12.07
N TYR A 192 1.12 -1.48 -11.91
CA TYR A 192 -0.08 -1.11 -11.16
C TYR A 192 -1.31 -0.89 -12.04
N GLY A 193 -1.15 -0.56 -13.33
CA GLY A 193 -2.28 -0.13 -14.15
C GLY A 193 -3.36 -1.18 -14.36
N TRP A 194 -3.04 -2.47 -14.29
CA TRP A 194 -4.06 -3.53 -14.29
C TRP A 194 -4.79 -3.61 -12.94
N GLN A 195 -4.06 -3.42 -11.83
CA GLN A 195 -4.62 -3.40 -10.46
C GLN A 195 -5.58 -2.21 -10.31
N ASP A 196 -5.14 -1.01 -10.69
CA ASP A 196 -5.95 0.21 -10.64
C ASP A 196 -7.23 0.09 -11.47
N LYS A 197 -7.13 -0.49 -12.68
CA LYS A 197 -8.30 -0.76 -13.53
C LYS A 197 -9.26 -1.77 -12.91
N SER A 198 -8.75 -2.82 -12.27
CA SER A 198 -9.55 -3.81 -11.56
C SER A 198 -10.31 -3.18 -10.38
N ILE A 199 -9.64 -2.33 -9.60
CA ILE A 199 -10.26 -1.62 -8.47
C ILE A 199 -11.29 -0.60 -8.97
N LEU A 200 -10.99 0.16 -10.03
CA LEU A 200 -11.94 1.10 -10.63
C LEU A 200 -13.18 0.37 -11.20
N TRP A 201 -13.00 -0.81 -11.79
CA TRP A 201 -14.10 -1.64 -12.23
C TRP A 201 -14.94 -2.14 -11.05
N LEU A 202 -14.29 -2.65 -10.00
CA LEU A 202 -14.95 -3.12 -8.78
C LEU A 202 -15.77 -2.00 -8.13
N ASP A 203 -15.18 -0.82 -7.93
CA ASP A 203 -15.84 0.37 -7.38
C ASP A 203 -17.07 0.76 -8.22
N ARG A 204 -16.97 0.78 -9.56
CA ARG A 204 -18.11 1.05 -10.44
C ARG A 204 -19.24 0.02 -10.29
N VAL A 205 -18.91 -1.26 -10.19
CA VAL A 205 -19.89 -2.35 -10.00
C VAL A 205 -20.56 -2.24 -8.63
N VAL A 206 -19.81 -1.92 -7.59
CA VAL A 206 -20.32 -1.79 -6.23
C VAL A 206 -21.23 -0.56 -6.12
N ARG A 207 -20.79 0.60 -6.65
CA ARG A 207 -21.58 1.84 -6.66
C ARG A 207 -22.88 1.71 -7.44
N SER A 208 -22.86 1.05 -8.60
CA SER A 208 -24.07 0.87 -9.42
C SER A 208 -25.17 0.07 -8.69
N ARG A 209 -24.79 -0.86 -7.80
CA ARG A 209 -25.74 -1.63 -6.99
C ARG A 209 -26.47 -0.81 -5.93
N VAL A 210 -25.87 0.27 -5.44
CA VAL A 210 -26.47 1.18 -4.44
C VAL A 210 -26.94 2.50 -5.04
N GLY A 211 -26.75 2.68 -6.35
CA GLY A 211 -27.09 3.89 -7.09
C GLY A 211 -26.27 5.12 -6.67
N ALA A 212 -25.03 4.92 -6.21
CA ALA A 212 -24.11 6.00 -5.87
C ALA A 212 -23.47 6.59 -7.14
N GLN A 213 -23.37 7.92 -7.21
CA GLN A 213 -22.74 8.60 -8.34
C GLN A 213 -21.21 8.62 -8.22
N GLU A 214 -20.54 8.91 -9.33
CA GLU A 214 -19.09 9.11 -9.33
C GLU A 214 -18.73 10.42 -8.64
N GLY A 215 -17.73 10.38 -7.75
CA GLY A 215 -17.31 11.52 -6.95
C GLY A 215 -18.26 11.89 -5.81
N ASP A 216 -19.25 11.05 -5.47
CA ASP A 216 -20.16 11.31 -4.36
C ASP A 216 -19.38 11.38 -3.01
N PRO A 217 -19.37 12.54 -2.32
CA PRO A 217 -18.65 12.70 -1.06
C PRO A 217 -19.13 11.72 0.02
N ASP A 218 -20.41 11.35 0.04
CA ASP A 218 -20.93 10.41 1.04
C ASP A 218 -20.36 8.99 0.86
N TRP A 219 -20.02 8.62 -0.37
CA TRP A 219 -19.42 7.34 -0.68
C TRP A 219 -17.93 7.30 -0.32
N TYR A 220 -17.20 8.38 -0.60
CA TYR A 220 -15.74 8.42 -0.49
C TYR A 220 -15.21 9.05 0.80
N GLN A 221 -16.00 9.84 1.55
CA GLN A 221 -15.55 10.55 2.76
C GLN A 221 -15.98 9.92 4.09
N ASP A 222 -16.42 8.65 4.12
CA ASP A 222 -16.71 7.96 5.38
C ASP A 222 -15.41 7.62 6.13
N LYS A 223 -15.16 8.33 7.26
CA LYS A 223 -13.99 8.12 8.12
C LYS A 223 -13.89 6.73 8.73
N ARG A 224 -15.03 6.10 9.05
CA ARG A 224 -15.07 4.74 9.60
C ARG A 224 -14.66 3.75 8.53
N PHE A 225 -15.16 3.92 7.31
CA PHE A 225 -14.72 3.13 6.17
C PHE A 225 -13.20 3.26 5.97
N MET A 226 -12.66 4.49 5.98
CA MET A 226 -11.22 4.72 5.86
C MET A 226 -10.38 4.06 6.96
N THR A 227 -10.87 4.06 8.20
CA THR A 227 -10.21 3.38 9.32
C THR A 227 -10.24 1.85 9.14
N LEU A 228 -11.36 1.30 8.67
CA LEU A 228 -11.53 -0.14 8.48
C LEU A 228 -10.80 -0.65 7.23
N VAL A 229 -10.63 0.16 6.19
CA VAL A 229 -9.90 -0.25 4.98
C VAL A 229 -8.39 -0.14 5.14
N SER A 230 -7.89 0.65 6.11
CA SER A 230 -6.44 0.86 6.28
C SER A 230 -5.59 -0.40 6.53
N PRO A 231 -6.07 -1.45 7.23
CA PRO A 231 -5.32 -2.70 7.37
C PRO A 231 -5.08 -3.46 6.06
N LEU A 232 -5.77 -3.10 4.97
CA LEU A 232 -5.55 -3.69 3.64
C LEU A 232 -4.33 -3.10 2.91
N CYS A 233 -3.61 -2.15 3.54
CA CYS A 233 -2.39 -1.59 2.99
C CYS A 233 -1.23 -2.62 2.97
N VAL A 234 -0.34 -2.51 1.97
CA VAL A 234 0.92 -3.29 1.87
C VAL A 234 1.71 -3.27 3.19
N CYS A 235 1.72 -2.14 3.92
CA CYS A 235 2.39 -2.04 5.22
C CYS A 235 1.89 -3.09 6.22
N THR A 236 0.57 -3.21 6.38
CA THR A 236 -0.02 -4.18 7.31
C THR A 236 0.15 -5.60 6.80
N CYS A 237 -0.03 -5.85 5.50
CA CYS A 237 0.19 -7.18 4.93
C CYS A 237 1.63 -7.67 5.13
N ASN A 238 2.63 -6.82 4.84
CA ASN A 238 4.04 -7.14 5.05
C ASN A 238 4.35 -7.29 6.54
N MET A 239 3.73 -6.51 7.42
CA MET A 239 3.93 -6.66 8.86
C MET A 239 3.37 -7.98 9.38
N VAL A 240 2.25 -8.45 8.85
CA VAL A 240 1.72 -9.78 9.17
C VAL A 240 2.70 -10.87 8.70
N LEU A 241 3.30 -10.71 7.51
CA LEU A 241 4.37 -11.58 7.04
C LEU A 241 5.57 -11.56 8.00
N VAL A 242 6.00 -10.39 8.51
CA VAL A 242 7.02 -10.30 9.56
C VAL A 242 6.65 -11.13 10.78
N VAL A 243 5.43 -10.98 11.31
CA VAL A 243 4.97 -11.70 12.50
C VAL A 243 5.02 -13.21 12.28
N PHE A 244 4.54 -13.70 11.13
CA PHE A 244 4.57 -15.13 10.83
C PHE A 244 5.97 -15.66 10.53
N ALA A 245 6.86 -14.85 9.95
CA ALA A 245 8.26 -15.20 9.77
C ALA A 245 8.98 -15.34 11.13
N LEU A 246 8.78 -14.38 12.04
CA LEU A 246 9.34 -14.42 13.40
C LEU A 246 8.79 -15.58 14.23
N ALA A 247 7.56 -16.01 13.97
CA ALA A 247 6.95 -17.15 14.62
C ALA A 247 7.35 -18.50 14.00
N ASP A 248 8.11 -18.52 12.91
CA ASP A 248 8.40 -19.72 12.10
C ASP A 248 7.12 -20.43 11.61
N ARG A 249 6.10 -19.65 11.25
CA ARG A 249 4.76 -20.14 10.84
C ARG A 249 4.27 -19.51 9.54
N LEU A 250 5.12 -19.53 8.52
CA LEU A 250 4.75 -19.07 7.17
C LEU A 250 3.61 -19.89 6.56
N ASP A 251 3.42 -21.13 7.00
CA ASP A 251 2.26 -21.98 6.66
C ASP A 251 0.93 -21.28 6.98
N LEU A 252 0.81 -20.69 8.18
CA LEU A 252 -0.40 -20.03 8.64
C LEU A 252 -0.66 -18.70 7.92
N LEU A 253 0.39 -18.02 7.45
CA LEU A 253 0.25 -16.82 6.62
C LEU A 253 -0.58 -17.15 5.36
N PHE A 254 -0.22 -18.21 4.66
CA PHE A 254 -0.84 -18.57 3.40
C PHE A 254 -2.16 -19.32 3.57
N LEU A 255 -2.26 -20.22 4.55
CA LEU A 255 -3.47 -21.04 4.75
C LEU A 255 -4.59 -20.32 5.51
N VAL A 256 -4.24 -19.40 6.42
CA VAL A 256 -5.23 -18.78 7.33
C VAL A 256 -5.35 -17.29 7.04
N TYR A 257 -4.25 -16.55 7.12
CA TYR A 257 -4.32 -15.09 7.02
C TYR A 257 -4.73 -14.62 5.63
N ALA A 258 -4.14 -15.17 4.56
CA ALA A 258 -4.48 -14.75 3.20
C ALA A 258 -5.99 -14.95 2.89
N PRO A 259 -6.63 -16.11 3.15
CA PRO A 259 -8.08 -16.26 3.01
C PRO A 259 -8.88 -15.32 3.93
N LEU A 260 -8.46 -15.17 5.19
CA LEU A 260 -9.14 -14.29 6.15
C LEU A 260 -9.14 -12.83 5.69
N SER A 261 -8.03 -12.35 5.13
CA SER A 261 -7.91 -10.99 4.58
C SER A 261 -8.88 -10.74 3.42
N ILE A 262 -9.13 -11.76 2.60
CA ILE A 262 -10.09 -11.70 1.49
C ILE A 262 -11.52 -11.65 2.03
N VAL A 263 -11.85 -12.52 3.00
CA VAL A 263 -13.17 -12.51 3.66
C VAL A 263 -13.43 -11.17 4.32
N TYR A 264 -12.41 -10.61 4.98
CA TYR A 264 -12.46 -9.28 5.57
C TYR A 264 -12.73 -8.20 4.50
N TRP A 265 -11.99 -8.23 3.39
CA TRP A 265 -12.18 -7.27 2.29
C TRP A 265 -13.59 -7.36 1.68
N PHE A 266 -14.11 -8.56 1.42
CA PHE A 266 -15.49 -8.74 0.97
C PHE A 266 -16.51 -8.24 2.01
N GLY A 267 -16.27 -8.51 3.29
CA GLY A 267 -17.08 -8.01 4.39
C GLY A 267 -17.14 -6.48 4.42
N LEU A 268 -16.01 -5.80 4.16
CA LEU A 268 -15.95 -4.34 4.06
C LEU A 268 -16.77 -3.79 2.89
N ILE A 269 -16.71 -4.43 1.72
CA ILE A 269 -17.51 -4.01 0.55
C ILE A 269 -19.01 -4.12 0.88
N VAL A 270 -19.45 -5.23 1.48
CA VAL A 270 -20.84 -5.42 1.88
C VAL A 270 -21.25 -4.39 2.94
N TRP A 271 -20.38 -4.15 3.92
CA TRP A 271 -20.61 -3.17 4.97
C TRP A 271 -20.74 -1.75 4.41
N GLN A 272 -19.86 -1.35 3.49
CA GLN A 272 -19.89 -0.04 2.83
C GLN A 272 -21.21 0.17 2.07
N CYS A 273 -21.66 -0.82 1.30
CA CYS A 273 -22.95 -0.78 0.62
C CYS A 273 -24.12 -0.57 1.58
N ARG A 274 -24.17 -1.36 2.66
CA ARG A 274 -25.24 -1.25 3.67
C ARG A 274 -25.22 0.13 4.33
N ARG A 275 -24.04 0.59 4.71
CA ARG A 275 -23.83 1.87 5.38
C ARG A 275 -24.33 3.04 4.53
N TYR A 276 -23.93 3.07 3.25
CA TYR A 276 -24.35 4.11 2.31
C TYR A 276 -25.87 4.10 2.08
N THR A 277 -26.47 2.93 1.87
CA THR A 277 -27.92 2.80 1.71
C THR A 277 -28.68 3.31 2.94
N THR A 278 -28.22 2.99 4.16
CA THR A 278 -28.82 3.50 5.39
C THR A 278 -28.70 5.02 5.51
N GLN A 279 -27.55 5.62 5.15
CA GLN A 279 -27.39 7.08 5.16
C GLN A 279 -28.31 7.76 4.16
N ARG A 280 -28.45 7.18 2.97
CA ARG A 280 -29.31 7.69 1.92
C ARG A 280 -30.78 7.69 2.33
N ILE A 281 -31.27 6.58 2.91
CA ILE A 281 -32.64 6.46 3.41
C ILE A 281 -32.90 7.49 4.52
N ALA A 282 -32.00 7.60 5.51
CA ALA A 282 -32.16 8.54 6.61
C ALA A 282 -32.24 10.00 6.15
N ARG A 283 -31.61 10.36 5.01
CA ARG A 283 -31.71 11.69 4.42
C ARG A 283 -33.00 11.91 3.63
N THR A 284 -33.52 10.88 2.96
CA THR A 284 -34.82 10.99 2.28
C THR A 284 -36.00 11.08 3.26
N GLU A 285 -35.82 10.61 4.50
CA GLU A 285 -36.84 10.62 5.56
C GLU A 285 -36.75 11.84 6.50
N CYS A 286 -35.69 12.65 6.41
CA CYS A 286 -35.54 13.90 7.18
C CYS A 286 -35.85 15.10 6.27
N PRO A 287 -37.05 15.72 6.38
CA PRO A 287 -37.46 16.85 5.55
C PRO A 287 -36.68 18.14 5.82
#